data_AF-A0A7V6GNU7-F1
#
_entry.id   AF-A0A7V6GNU7-F1
#
_cell.length_a   1.000
_cell.length_b   1.000
_cell.length_c   1.000
_cell.angle_alpha   90.00
_cell.angle_beta   90.00
_cell.angle_gamma   90.00
#
_symmetry.space_group_name_H-M   'P 1'
#
loop_
_entity.id
_entity.type
_entity.pdbx_description
1 polymer ?
#
loop_
_entity_poly.entity_id
_entity_poly.type
_entity_poly.pdbx_seq_one_letter_code
_entity_poly.pdbx_strand_id
1 'polypeptide(L)' 'MKIGIILTTTRDGRVSDQVGTWLLEQSKAYSKSQFEIVDLKDFSLPIFGEADSNNGIAKWKEKLAELDGYIFVLAEY' A
#
# COMPACT_ATOMS: atom_id res chain seq x y z
N MET A 1 17.14 -0.91 -2.50
CA MET A 1 15.99 -0.01 -2.42
C MET A 1 14.73 -0.85 -2.21
N LYS A 2 13.92 -0.52 -1.22
CA LYS A 2 12.63 -1.16 -0.92
C LYS A 2 11.52 -0.24 -1.39
N ILE A 3 10.74 -0.68 -2.37
CA ILE A 3 9.68 0.10 -3.00
C ILE A 3 8.32 -0.50 -2.63
N GLY A 4 7.45 0.32 -2.06
CA GLY A 4 6.08 -0.09 -1.72
C GLY A 4 5.13 0.17 -2.87
N ILE A 5 4.41 -0.87 -3.31
CA ILE A 5 3.26 -0.74 -4.20
C ILE A 5 2.03 -0.55 -3.31
N ILE A 6 1.57 0.70 -3.19
CA ILE A 6 0.50 1.08 -2.26
C ILE A 6 -0.86 0.98 -2.95
N LEU A 7 -1.76 0.13 -2.42
CA LEU A 7 -3.16 0.05 -2.86
C LEU A 7 -3.98 1.08 -2.07
N THR A 8 -4.59 2.06 -2.74
CA THR A 8 -5.15 3.24 -2.05
C THR A 8 -6.65 3.16 -1.77
N THR A 9 -7.32 2.06 -2.10
CA THR A 9 -8.74 1.87 -1.82
C THR A 9 -8.95 0.68 -0.90
N THR A 10 -9.83 0.83 0.10
CA THR A 10 -10.16 -0.23 1.07
C THR A 10 -11.47 -0.95 0.72
N ARG A 11 -12.12 -0.57 -0.39
CA ARG A 11 -13.41 -1.13 -0.83
C ARG A 11 -13.28 -2.63 -1.14
N ASP A 12 -14.28 -3.41 -0.73
CA ASP A 12 -14.39 -4.80 -1.13
C ASP A 12 -14.65 -4.92 -2.64
N GLY A 13 -14.10 -5.97 -3.27
CA GLY A 13 -14.24 -6.22 -4.71
C GLY A 13 -13.44 -5.25 -5.59
N ARG A 14 -12.48 -4.50 -5.02
CA ARG A 14 -11.60 -3.58 -5.76
C ARG A 14 -10.72 -4.32 -6.77
N VAL A 15 -10.44 -3.66 -7.90
CA VAL A 15 -9.54 -4.16 -8.95
C VAL A 15 -8.06 -3.99 -8.58
N SER A 16 -7.75 -3.14 -7.60
CA SER A 16 -6.38 -2.83 -7.18
C SER A 16 -5.59 -4.05 -6.70
N ASP A 17 -6.26 -5.10 -6.20
CA ASP A 17 -5.59 -6.35 -5.81
C ASP A 17 -4.95 -7.04 -7.02
N GLN A 18 -5.69 -7.13 -8.13
CA GLN A 18 -5.21 -7.73 -9.38
C GLN A 18 -4.10 -6.88 -10.01
N VAL A 19 -4.31 -5.56 -10.07
CA VAL A 19 -3.34 -4.61 -10.62
C VAL A 19 -2.05 -4.59 -9.81
N GLY A 20 -2.15 -4.58 -8.48
CA GLY A 20 -1.00 -4.60 -7.57
C GLY A 20 -0.19 -5.89 -7.69
N THR A 21 -0.87 -7.04 -7.77
CA THR A 21 -0.22 -8.35 -7.98
C THR A 21 0.50 -8.39 -9.32
N TRP A 22 -0.16 -7.98 -10.40
CA TRP A 22 0.45 -7.89 -11.72
C TRP A 22 1.68 -6.98 -11.71
N LEU A 23 1.58 -5.79 -11.09
CA LEU A 23 2.70 -4.86 -11.01
C LEU A 23 3.88 -5.44 -10.21
N LEU A 24 3.62 -6.13 -9.09
CA LEU A 24 4.65 -6.81 -8.32
C LEU A 24 5.38 -7.86 -9.18
N GLU A 25 4.65 -8.64 -9.97
CA GLU A 25 5.23 -9.62 -10.89
C GLU A 25 6.09 -8.98 -11.98
N GLN A 26 5.61 -7.90 -12.61
CA GLN A 26 6.40 -7.15 -13.60
C GLN A 26 7.67 -6.55 -12.98
N SER A 27 7.57 -6.12 -11.72
CA SER A 27 8.68 -5.47 -11.01
C SER A 27 9.83 -6.43 -10.70
N LYS A 28 9.58 -7.75 -10.63
CA LYS A 28 10.62 -8.77 -10.42
C LYS A 28 11.68 -8.80 -11.53
N ALA A 29 11.36 -8.31 -12.72
CA ALA A 29 12.32 -8.19 -13.81
C ALA A 29 13.44 -7.16 -13.52
N TYR A 30 13.23 -6.25 -12.56
CA TYR A 30 14.18 -5.20 -12.18
C TYR A 30 14.96 -5.62 -10.93
N SER A 31 16.03 -6.40 -11.14
CA SER A 31 16.78 -7.12 -10.09
C SER A 31 17.46 -6.29 -9.00
N LYS A 32 17.51 -4.96 -9.13
CA LYS A 32 18.23 -4.07 -8.18
C LYS A 32 17.37 -3.56 -7.03
N SER A 33 16.05 -3.75 -7.10
CA SER A 33 15.11 -3.25 -6.08
C SER A 33 14.22 -4.37 -5.54
N GLN A 34 13.82 -4.25 -4.29
CA GLN A 34 12.84 -5.12 -3.66
C GLN A 34 11.49 -4.41 -3.70
N PHE A 35 10.44 -5.15 -4.06
CA PHE A 35 9.08 -4.64 -4.16
C PHE A 35 8.17 -5.42 -3.24
N GLU A 36 7.27 -4.72 -2.57
CA GLU A 36 6.22 -5.32 -1.76
C GLU A 36 4.89 -4.59 -1.98
N ILE A 37 3.79 -5.34 -1.90
CA ILE A 37 2.46 -4.74 -1.86
C ILE A 37 2.21 -4.23 -0.44
N VAL A 38 1.71 -3.00 -0.35
CA VAL A 38 1.29 -2.37 0.90
C VAL A 38 -0.17 -1.97 0.75
N ASP A 39 -1.06 -2.72 1.39
CA ASP A 39 -2.49 -2.48 1.29
C ASP A 39 -2.96 -1.57 2.42
N LEU A 40 -3.55 -0.42 2.05
CA LEU A 40 -4.06 0.53 3.03
C LEU A 40 -5.13 -0.09 3.96
N LYS A 41 -5.83 -1.13 3.50
CA LYS A 41 -6.84 -1.85 4.28
C LYS A 41 -6.26 -2.55 5.50
N ASP A 42 -4.98 -2.94 5.47
CA ASP A 42 -4.30 -3.63 6.57
C ASP A 42 -4.03 -2.72 7.78
N PHE A 43 -4.09 -1.39 7.57
CA PHE A 43 -3.75 -0.40 8.58
C PHE A 43 -4.95 0.13 9.35
N SER A 44 -6.19 -0.17 8.94
CA SER A 44 -7.41 0.31 9.61
C SER A 44 -7.35 1.80 9.95
N LEU A 45 -6.96 2.63 8.96
CA LEU A 45 -6.80 4.07 9.16
C LEU A 45 -8.15 4.71 9.53
N PRO A 46 -8.16 5.67 10.49
CA PRO A 46 -9.37 6.38 10.84
C PRO A 46 -9.85 7.23 9.67
N ILE A 47 -11.17 7.34 9.51
CA ILE A 47 -11.74 8.32 8.58
C ILE A 47 -11.45 9.72 9.13
N PHE A 48 -11.40 10.72 8.25
CA PHE A 48 -11.17 12.10 8.65
C PHE A 48 -12.16 12.54 9.76
N GLY A 49 -11.61 12.92 10.92
CA GLY A 49 -12.37 13.31 12.11
C GLY A 49 -12.60 12.20 13.13
N GLU A 50 -12.24 10.95 12.82
CA GLU A 50 -12.32 9.83 13.76
C GLU A 50 -11.05 9.68 14.60
N ALA A 51 -11.19 9.06 15.77
CA ALA A 51 -10.06 8.71 16.63
C ALA A 51 -9.32 7.48 16.10
N ASP A 52 -7.99 7.49 16.19
CA ASP A 52 -7.14 6.34 15.82
C ASP A 52 -7.21 5.22 16.88
N SER A 53 -8.33 4.52 16.92
CA SER A 53 -8.65 3.56 17.98
C SER A 53 -7.84 2.26 17.88
N ASN A 54 -7.31 1.95 16.70
CA ASN A 54 -6.59 0.71 16.39
C ASN A 54 -5.09 0.92 16.17
N ASN A 55 -4.58 2.11 16.49
CA ASN A 55 -3.19 2.52 16.27
C ASN A 55 -2.76 2.38 14.78
N GLY A 56 -3.70 2.59 13.88
CA GLY A 56 -3.53 2.44 12.45
C GLY A 56 -2.55 3.46 11.87
N ILE A 57 -2.58 4.69 12.40
CA ILE A 57 -1.67 5.76 11.95
C ILE A 57 -0.23 5.42 12.30
N ALA A 58 0.03 4.89 13.49
CA ALA A 58 1.39 4.51 13.89
C ALA A 58 1.92 3.37 13.02
N LYS A 59 1.15 2.30 12.83
CA LYS A 59 1.52 1.17 11.95
C LYS A 59 1.79 1.62 10.52
N TRP A 60 0.96 2.54 10.02
CA TRP A 60 1.14 3.10 8.68
C TRP A 60 2.44 3.89 8.56
N LYS A 61 2.74 4.75 9.55
CA LYS A 61 4.01 5.49 9.61
C LYS A 61 5.22 4.58 9.69
N GLU A 62 5.16 3.55 10.53
CA GLU A 62 6.21 2.54 10.65
C GLU A 62 6.46 1.86 9.31
N LYS A 63 5.39 1.44 8.62
CA LYS A 63 5.53 0.81 7.30
C LYS A 63 6.16 1.74 6.27
N LEU A 64 5.74 3.00 6.21
CA LEU A 64 6.31 3.97 5.29
C LEU A 64 7.80 4.23 5.60
N ALA A 65 8.20 4.23 6.86
CA ALA A 65 9.60 4.44 7.26
C ALA A 65 10.54 3.30 6.81
N GLU A 66 10.01 2.10 6.53
CA GLU A 66 10.79 0.98 5.97
C GLU A 66 11.09 1.13 4.47
N LEU A 67 10.41 2.05 3.78
CA LEU A 67 10.40 2.14 2.32
C LEU A 67 11.28 3.28 1.82
N ASP A 68 12.05 3.01 0.77
CA ASP A 68 12.89 3.99 0.07
C ASP A 68 12.10 4.74 -1.03
N GLY A 69 10.91 4.26 -1.39
CA GLY A 69 10.08 4.84 -2.43
C GLY A 69 8.73 4.14 -2.59
N TYR A 70 7.86 4.74 -3.41
CA TYR A 70 6.45 4.34 -3.52
C TYR A 70 5.96 4.34 -4.97
N ILE A 71 5.07 3.40 -5.27
CA ILE A 71 4.22 3.39 -6.46
C ILE A 71 2.78 3.31 -5.97
N PHE A 72 1.92 4.23 -6.37
CA PHE A 72 0.53 4.25 -5.94
C PHE A 72 -0.37 3.63 -7.01
N VAL A 73 -1.17 2.64 -6.63
CA VAL A 73 -2.30 2.13 -7.42
C VAL A 73 -3.54 2.89 -6.97
N LEU A 74 -3.82 3.99 -7.67
CA LEU A 74 -4.94 4.87 -7.38
C LEU A 74 -6.25 4.30 -7.93
N ALA A 75 -7.26 4.25 -7.08
CA ALA A 75 -8.62 4.02 -7.53
C ALA A 75 -9.20 5.32 -8.10
N GLU A 76 -9.91 5.19 -9.23
CA GLU A 76 -10.74 6.25 -9.80
C GLU A 76 -12.19 6.01 -9.36
N TYR A 77 -12.87 7.08 -8.96
CA TYR A 77 -14.26 7.08 -8.50
C TYR A 77 -14.94 8.42 -8.81
#